data_AF-A0A2V5UY08-F1
#
_entry.id   AF-A0A2V5UY08-F1
#
_cell.length_a   1.000
_cell.length_b   1.000
_cell.length_c   1.000
_cell.angle_alpha   90.00
_cell.angle_beta   90.00
_cell.angle_gamma   90.00
#
_symmetry.space_group_name_H-M   'P 1'
#
loop_
_entity.id
_entity.type
_entity.pdbx_description
1 polymer ?
#
loop_
_entity_poly.entity_id
_entity_poly.type
_entity_poly.pdbx_seq_one_letter_code
_entity_poly.pdbx_strand_id
1 'polypeptide(L)'
;MIGCDCEVCRSPDPRDKRLRSSIYVETPECSWVVDTGTDFRTQALRENIRIVDAVIFTHSHTDHIMGFDDLRRFSHARGSMPVYASAETMRDLERVFQFAFETANPFPWYLKPEPHIIGG
;
A
#
# COMPACT_ATOMS: atom_id res chain seq x y z
N MET A 1 0.25 -15.69 14.16
CA MET A 1 1.42 -15.07 14.82
C MET A 1 2.62 -15.98 14.62
N ILE A 2 3.80 -15.43 14.32
CA ILE A 2 5.00 -16.25 14.06
C ILE A 2 5.45 -16.90 15.39
N GLY A 3 5.64 -18.22 15.39
CA GLY A 3 6.12 -18.96 16.56
C GLY A 3 5.08 -19.23 17.67
N CYS A 4 3.79 -19.07 17.40
CA CYS A 4 2.72 -19.30 18.38
C CYS A 4 1.89 -20.55 18.06
N ASP A 5 1.72 -21.44 19.05
CA ASP A 5 0.96 -22.69 18.95
C ASP A 5 -0.43 -22.65 19.61
N CYS A 6 -0.99 -21.47 19.84
CA CYS A 6 -2.36 -21.36 20.39
C CYS A 6 -3.41 -21.94 19.42
N GLU A 7 -4.61 -22.20 19.94
CA GLU A 7 -5.73 -22.76 19.18
C GLU A 7 -6.03 -21.97 17.90
N VAL A 8 -6.05 -20.63 17.98
CA VAL A 8 -6.33 -19.76 16.82
C VAL A 8 -5.21 -19.84 15.77
N CYS A 9 -3.94 -19.83 16.18
CA CYS A 9 -2.83 -19.90 15.22
C CYS A 9 -2.75 -21.25 14.51
N ARG A 10 -3.11 -22.34 15.20
CA ARG A 10 -3.18 -23.70 14.64
C ARG A 10 -4.54 -24.07 14.03
N SER A 11 -5.52 -23.18 14.11
CA SER A 11 -6.87 -23.40 13.58
C SER A 11 -6.83 -23.83 12.10
N PRO A 12 -7.59 -24.85 11.70
CA PRO A 12 -7.78 -25.22 10.31
C PRO A 12 -8.77 -24.31 9.59
N ASP A 13 -9.51 -23.45 10.29
CA ASP A 13 -10.44 -22.50 9.67
C ASP A 13 -9.64 -21.47 8.84
N PRO A 14 -9.88 -21.34 7.52
CA PRO A 14 -9.19 -20.37 6.70
C PRO A 14 -9.41 -18.91 7.14
N ARG A 15 -10.49 -18.59 7.85
CA ARG A 15 -10.77 -17.23 8.35
C ARG A 15 -9.82 -16.79 9.46
N ASP A 16 -9.16 -17.73 10.13
CA ASP A 16 -8.13 -17.45 11.12
C ASP A 16 -6.75 -17.18 10.50
N LYS A 17 -6.60 -17.41 9.18
CA LYS A 17 -5.39 -17.09 8.42
C LYS A 17 -5.48 -15.66 7.89
N ARG A 18 -5.01 -14.72 8.71
CA ARG A 18 -5.14 -13.28 8.45
C ARG A 18 -3.85 -12.68 7.89
N LEU A 19 -3.99 -11.82 6.89
CA LEU A 19 -2.95 -10.92 6.41
C LEU A 19 -3.01 -9.60 7.19
N ARG A 20 -1.99 -8.74 7.02
CA ARG A 20 -2.02 -7.38 7.57
C ARG A 20 -3.21 -6.57 7.03
N SER A 21 -3.69 -5.65 7.83
CA SER A 21 -4.89 -4.86 7.53
C SER A 21 -4.67 -3.96 6.31
N SER A 22 -5.60 -4.01 5.37
CA SER A 22 -5.69 -3.13 4.21
C SER A 22 -7.11 -3.22 3.66
N ILE A 23 -7.59 -2.17 3.00
CA ILE A 23 -8.91 -2.16 2.36
C ILE A 23 -8.75 -1.62 0.93
N TYR A 24 -9.32 -2.35 -0.04
CA TYR A 24 -9.52 -1.84 -1.39
C TYR A 24 -10.98 -1.42 -1.55
N VAL A 25 -11.21 -0.26 -2.14
CA VAL A 25 -12.54 0.27 -2.46
C VAL A 25 -12.56 0.60 -3.94
N GLU A 26 -13.61 0.19 -4.61
CA GLU A 26 -13.83 0.43 -6.03
C GLU A 26 -15.26 0.90 -6.25
N THR A 27 -15.40 1.97 -7.01
CA THR A 27 -16.65 2.53 -7.51
C THR A 27 -16.58 2.64 -9.04
N PRO A 28 -17.69 2.94 -9.73
CA PRO A 28 -17.64 3.22 -11.16
C PRO A 28 -16.72 4.38 -11.56
N GLU A 29 -16.43 5.30 -10.64
CA GLU A 29 -15.65 6.51 -10.89
C GLU A 29 -14.18 6.38 -10.47
N CYS A 30 -13.87 5.56 -9.46
CA CYS A 30 -12.53 5.50 -8.89
C CYS A 30 -12.26 4.22 -8.06
N SER A 31 -10.99 3.94 -7.86
CA SER A 31 -10.46 2.85 -7.06
C SER A 31 -9.35 3.34 -6.14
N TRP A 32 -9.39 2.99 -4.86
CA TRP A 32 -8.31 3.31 -3.93
C TRP A 32 -8.02 2.19 -2.96
N VAL A 33 -6.78 2.17 -2.48
CA VAL A 33 -6.34 1.27 -1.41
C VAL A 33 -5.99 2.09 -0.17
N VAL A 34 -6.45 1.60 0.99
CA VAL A 34 -6.06 2.11 2.30
C VAL A 34 -4.99 1.18 2.86
N ASP A 35 -3.79 1.72 3.03
CA ASP A 35 -2.57 1.06 3.45
C ASP A 35 -2.08 -0.05 2.50
N THR A 36 -0.78 -0.07 2.24
CA THR A 36 -0.09 -1.11 1.46
C THR A 36 0.96 -1.78 2.33
N GLY A 37 0.51 -2.68 3.21
CA GLY A 37 1.39 -3.49 4.03
C GLY A 37 2.22 -4.50 3.24
N THR A 38 3.09 -5.26 3.92
CA THR A 38 3.95 -6.29 3.27
C THR A 38 3.16 -7.36 2.50
N ASP A 39 1.88 -7.53 2.82
CA ASP A 39 1.01 -8.53 2.20
C ASP A 39 0.28 -7.99 0.95
N PHE A 40 0.50 -6.72 0.58
CA PHE A 40 -0.25 -6.02 -0.47
C PHE A 40 -0.20 -6.75 -1.82
N ARG A 41 0.96 -7.22 -2.27
CA ARG A 41 1.06 -8.03 -3.50
C ARG A 41 0.16 -9.26 -3.47
N THR A 42 0.18 -9.99 -2.35
CA THR A 42 -0.63 -11.20 -2.17
C THR A 42 -2.12 -10.84 -2.17
N GLN A 43 -2.49 -9.76 -1.50
CA GLN A 43 -3.86 -9.23 -1.47
C GLN A 43 -4.34 -8.85 -2.89
N ALA A 44 -3.55 -8.05 -3.61
CA ALA A 44 -3.87 -7.61 -4.96
C ALA A 44 -4.02 -8.77 -5.96
N LEU A 45 -3.17 -9.79 -5.86
CA LEU A 45 -3.28 -10.99 -6.69
C LEU A 45 -4.52 -11.83 -6.34
N ARG A 46 -4.78 -12.02 -5.04
CA ARG A 46 -5.94 -12.79 -4.54
C ARG A 46 -7.26 -12.18 -4.99
N GLU A 47 -7.38 -10.86 -4.89
CA GLU A 47 -8.59 -10.11 -5.26
C GLU A 47 -8.60 -9.64 -6.72
N ASN A 48 -7.59 -10.02 -7.51
CA ASN A 48 -7.47 -9.64 -8.91
C ASN A 48 -7.54 -8.10 -9.14
N ILE A 49 -6.94 -7.31 -8.25
CA ILE A 49 -6.90 -5.84 -8.35
C ILE A 49 -6.08 -5.46 -9.58
N ARG A 50 -6.70 -4.73 -10.52
CA ARG A 50 -6.07 -4.31 -11.79
C ARG A 50 -5.83 -2.81 -11.88
N ILE A 51 -6.57 -2.03 -11.13
CA ILE A 51 -6.53 -0.56 -11.16
C ILE A 51 -6.47 -0.08 -9.71
N VAL A 52 -5.64 0.95 -9.49
CA VAL A 52 -5.59 1.71 -8.25
C VAL A 52 -5.39 3.16 -8.69
N ASP A 53 -6.38 4.01 -8.47
CA ASP A 53 -6.33 5.43 -8.83
C ASP A 53 -5.58 6.25 -7.78
N ALA A 54 -5.66 5.84 -6.50
CA ALA A 54 -4.97 6.49 -5.39
C ALA A 54 -4.68 5.51 -4.24
N VAL A 55 -3.71 5.87 -3.39
CA VAL A 55 -3.46 5.21 -2.11
C VAL A 55 -3.62 6.20 -0.95
N ILE A 56 -4.21 5.73 0.14
CA ILE A 56 -4.36 6.48 1.39
C ILE A 56 -3.61 5.73 2.49
N PHE A 57 -2.77 6.44 3.25
CA PHE A 57 -2.09 5.86 4.41
C PHE A 57 -2.68 6.37 5.71
N THR A 58 -3.00 5.44 6.61
CA THR A 58 -3.50 5.76 7.95
C THR A 58 -2.39 6.28 8.85
N HIS A 59 -1.25 5.57 8.89
CA HIS A 59 -0.05 5.93 9.65
C HIS A 59 1.20 5.19 9.13
N SER A 60 2.40 5.56 9.60
CA SER A 60 3.68 5.11 9.06
C SER A 60 4.25 3.81 9.67
N HIS A 61 3.43 3.00 10.35
CA HIS A 61 3.90 1.70 10.85
C HIS A 61 4.17 0.72 9.70
N THR A 62 5.17 -0.14 9.91
CA THR A 62 5.71 -1.01 8.84
C THR A 62 4.69 -1.99 8.26
N ASP A 63 3.72 -2.43 9.05
CA ASP A 63 2.64 -3.30 8.62
C ASP A 63 1.62 -2.61 7.71
N HIS A 64 1.67 -1.28 7.61
CA HIS A 64 0.82 -0.47 6.74
C HIS A 64 1.54 0.08 5.49
N ILE A 65 2.88 0.20 5.52
CA ILE A 65 3.62 0.90 4.45
C ILE A 65 4.58 0.01 3.64
N MET A 66 5.00 -1.15 4.15
CA MET A 66 6.14 -1.88 3.56
C MET A 66 5.84 -2.62 2.24
N GLY A 67 4.63 -2.51 1.70
CA GLY A 67 4.25 -2.93 0.34
C GLY A 67 4.21 -1.78 -0.67
N PHE A 68 4.62 -0.56 -0.29
CA PHE A 68 4.57 0.64 -1.13
C PHE A 68 5.17 0.46 -2.53
N ASP A 69 6.30 -0.23 -2.65
CA ASP A 69 6.99 -0.44 -3.94
C ASP A 69 6.12 -1.17 -4.98
N ASP A 70 5.19 -2.04 -4.56
CA ASP A 70 4.29 -2.75 -5.47
C ASP A 70 3.27 -1.82 -6.16
N LEU A 71 3.10 -0.58 -5.67
CA LEU A 71 2.32 0.45 -6.37
C LEU A 71 2.88 0.83 -7.74
N ARG A 72 4.15 0.53 -8.03
CA ARG A 72 4.77 0.77 -9.34
C ARG A 72 3.97 0.15 -10.50
N ARG A 73 3.29 -0.97 -10.25
CA ARG A 73 2.46 -1.67 -11.26
C ARG A 73 1.20 -0.89 -11.64
N PHE A 74 0.71 -0.05 -10.74
CA PHE A 74 -0.47 0.79 -10.96
C PHE A 74 -0.08 2.21 -11.41
N SER A 75 1.06 2.72 -10.91
CA SER A 75 1.61 4.02 -11.31
C SER A 75 1.97 4.09 -12.79
N HIS A 76 2.47 2.99 -13.36
CA HIS A 76 2.93 2.97 -14.74
C HIS A 76 1.85 3.40 -15.76
N ALA A 77 0.60 2.97 -15.58
CA ALA A 77 -0.50 3.31 -16.48
C ALA A 77 -0.92 4.79 -16.39
N ARG A 78 -0.68 5.44 -15.25
CA ARG A 78 -1.12 6.81 -14.96
C ARG A 78 -0.02 7.87 -15.10
N GLY A 79 1.24 7.48 -14.99
CA GLY A 79 2.39 8.39 -14.98
C GLY A 79 2.74 8.94 -13.59
N SER A 80 1.79 9.01 -12.67
CA SER A 80 1.98 9.25 -11.23
C SER A 80 1.04 8.38 -10.40
N MET A 81 1.31 8.28 -9.10
CA MET A 81 0.44 7.63 -8.11
C MET A 81 0.10 8.63 -7.01
N PRO A 82 -1.13 9.16 -6.97
CA PRO A 82 -1.61 9.97 -5.85
C PRO A 82 -1.48 9.23 -4.52
N VAL A 83 -0.71 9.82 -3.60
CA VAL A 83 -0.48 9.30 -2.25
C VAL A 83 -1.05 10.29 -1.24
N TYR A 84 -2.06 9.88 -0.49
CA TYR A 84 -2.70 10.69 0.55
C TYR A 84 -2.22 10.24 1.93
N ALA A 85 -1.74 11.17 2.74
CA ALA A 85 -1.34 10.89 4.11
C ALA A 85 -1.32 12.16 4.97
N SER A 86 -1.28 12.00 6.30
CA SER A 86 -0.97 13.12 7.19
C SER A 86 0.46 13.64 6.93
N ALA A 87 0.75 14.87 7.36
CA ALA A 87 2.09 15.45 7.22
C ALA A 87 3.18 14.60 7.90
N GLU A 88 2.86 13.93 9.01
CA GLU A 88 3.78 13.03 9.70
C GLU A 88 4.03 11.77 8.91
N THR A 89 2.96 11.09 8.49
CA THR A 89 3.05 9.86 7.71
C THR A 89 3.77 10.09 6.39
N MET A 90 3.52 11.21 5.69
CA MET A 90 4.19 11.51 4.43
C MET A 90 5.70 11.70 4.61
N ARG A 91 6.15 12.42 5.64
CA ARG A 91 7.58 12.56 5.95
C ARG A 91 8.26 11.21 6.15
N ASP A 92 7.59 10.29 6.83
CA ASP A 92 8.12 8.93 7.02
C ASP A 92 8.14 8.12 5.74
N LEU A 93 7.10 8.22 4.90
CA LEU A 93 7.05 7.58 3.58
C LEU A 93 8.20 8.07 2.69
N GLU A 94 8.42 9.39 2.62
CA GLU A 94 9.54 9.99 1.89
C GLU A 94 10.89 9.49 2.41
N ARG A 95 11.04 9.38 3.73
CA ARG A 95 12.27 8.87 4.36
C ARG A 95 12.51 7.39 4.05
N VAL A 96 11.48 6.54 4.13
CA VAL A 96 11.59 5.08 3.94
C VAL A 96 11.73 4.73 2.45
N PHE A 97 11.00 5.42 1.58
CA PHE A 97 10.95 5.17 0.14
C PHE A 97 11.63 6.29 -0.65
N GLN A 98 12.73 6.83 -0.12
CA GLN A 98 13.47 7.96 -0.66
C GLN A 98 13.66 7.86 -2.19
N PHE A 99 14.07 6.70 -2.68
CA PHE A 99 14.29 6.45 -4.11
C PHE A 99 13.02 6.64 -5.00
N ALA A 100 11.83 6.38 -4.46
CA ALA A 100 10.58 6.61 -5.17
C ALA A 100 10.19 8.10 -5.24
N PHE A 101 10.49 8.86 -4.18
CA PHE A 101 10.16 10.29 -4.10
C PHE A 101 11.23 11.20 -4.71
N GLU A 102 12.43 10.69 -4.98
CA GLU A 102 13.50 11.45 -5.64
C GLU A 102 13.14 11.85 -7.08
N THR A 103 13.11 13.16 -7.35
CA THR A 103 12.76 13.74 -8.67
C THR A 103 13.71 13.34 -9.79
N ALA A 104 14.92 12.90 -9.44
CA ALA A 104 15.95 12.47 -10.37
C ALA A 104 15.83 10.99 -10.78
N ASN A 105 14.81 10.27 -10.35
CA ASN A 105 14.65 8.85 -10.69
C ASN A 105 14.57 8.68 -12.22
N PRO A 106 15.61 8.12 -12.86
CA PRO A 106 15.70 8.08 -14.32
C PRO A 106 14.84 6.96 -14.92
N PHE A 107 14.22 6.11 -14.08
CA PHE A 107 13.48 4.93 -14.54
C PHE A 107 12.01 5.28 -14.83
N PRO A 108 11.59 5.32 -16.10
CA PRO A 108 10.23 5.75 -16.47
C PRO A 108 9.13 4.82 -15.93
N TRP A 109 9.49 3.56 -15.66
CA TRP A 109 8.59 2.47 -15.26
C TRP A 109 8.52 2.26 -13.75
N TYR A 110 9.28 3.03 -12.97
CA TYR A 110 9.26 2.95 -11.52
C TYR A 110 8.10 3.77 -10.93
N LEU A 111 7.81 3.55 -9.65
CA LEU A 111 6.78 4.28 -8.92
C LEU A 111 7.12 5.78 -8.88
N LYS A 112 6.13 6.61 -9.24
CA LYS A 112 6.21 8.08 -9.15
C LYS A 112 5.12 8.59 -8.21
N PRO A 113 5.39 8.65 -6.90
CA PRO A 113 4.43 9.15 -5.93
C PRO A 113 4.11 10.63 -6.19
N GLU A 114 2.84 10.99 -6.05
CA GLU A 114 2.36 12.37 -6.04
C GLU A 114 1.82 12.66 -4.63
N PRO A 115 2.59 13.36 -3.76
CA PRO A 115 2.21 13.58 -2.38
C PRO A 115 1.01 14.52 -2.23
N HIS A 116 -0.02 14.08 -1.50
CA HIS A 116 -1.16 14.89 -1.09
C HIS A 116 -1.29 14.86 0.44
N ILE A 117 -0.93 15.97 1.09
CA ILE A 117 -1.09 16.10 2.54
C ILE A 117 -2.56 16.35 2.87
N ILE A 118 -3.13 15.50 3.72
CA ILE A 118 -4.47 15.68 4.26
C ILE A 118 -4.40 16.14 5.71
N GLY A 119 -5.14 17.21 6.01
CA GLY A 119 -5.42 17.66 7.38
C GLY A 119 -6.77 17.08 7.82
N GLY A 120 -6.83 16.58 9.05
CA GLY A 120 -8.09 16.29 9.73
C GLY A 120 -8.76 17.56 10.22
#